data_AF-A0A067LUJ8-F1
#
_entry.id   AF-A0A067LUJ8-F1
#
_cell.length_a   1.000
_cell.length_b   1.000
_cell.length_c   1.000
_cell.angle_alpha   90.00
_cell.angle_beta   90.00
_cell.angle_gamma   90.00
#
_symmetry.space_group_name_H-M   'P 1'
#
loop_
_entity.id
_entity.type
_entity.pdbx_description
1 polymer ?
#
loop_
_entity_poly.entity_id
_entity_poly.type
_entity_poly.pdbx_seq_one_letter_code
_entity_poly.pdbx_strand_id
1 'polypeptide(L)'
;MNSRFAASRRGTNSAPRASSSTVCQKCLGTGHFIFECKNPRPYASRPSRTKQLEKPEVYGQKRDQPSVEVPEEFKTKKGVADKILEEKEKERATKRVKRCVFLFSYSTPFLLSFFPPNRV
;
A
#
# COMPACT_ATOMS: atom_id res chain seq x y z
N MET A 1 12.72 13.48 1.88
CA MET A 1 14.10 13.61 2.40
C MET A 1 15.07 13.56 1.23
N ASN A 2 15.91 14.60 1.06
CA ASN A 2 17.25 14.60 0.43
C ASN A 2 17.67 16.07 0.18
N SER A 3 18.06 16.76 1.26
CA SER A 3 18.70 18.07 1.24
C SER A 3 20.14 17.92 0.73
N ARG A 4 20.31 17.94 -0.60
CA ARG A 4 21.62 18.02 -1.28
C ARG A 4 22.03 19.45 -1.64
N PHE A 5 21.45 20.46 -0.99
CA PHE A 5 21.97 21.83 -1.05
C PHE A 5 23.07 21.97 0.00
N ALA A 6 24.26 21.46 -0.34
CA ALA A 6 25.45 21.65 0.48
C ALA A 6 25.83 23.14 0.50
N ALA A 7 25.97 23.69 1.71
CA ALA A 7 26.41 25.05 1.95
C ALA A 7 27.77 25.32 1.26
N SER A 8 27.82 26.32 0.38
CA SER A 8 29.03 26.78 -0.29
C SER A 8 29.98 27.44 0.73
N ARG A 9 30.87 26.68 1.35
CA ARG A 9 32.06 27.22 2.01
C ARG A 9 33.07 27.64 0.93
N ARG A 10 32.93 28.86 0.42
CA ARG A 10 33.91 29.48 -0.49
C ARG A 10 35.08 30.03 0.34
N GLY A 11 36.07 29.19 0.58
CA GLY A 11 37.34 29.57 1.18
C GLY A 11 38.47 28.88 0.43
N THR A 12 39.07 29.60 -0.53
CA THR A 12 40.46 29.53 -1.03
C THR A 12 40.51 30.22 -2.39
N ASN A 13 41.28 31.31 -2.48
CA ASN A 13 41.45 32.16 -3.68
C ASN A 13 42.38 31.53 -4.74
N SER A 14 42.34 30.22 -4.93
CA SER A 14 43.00 29.56 -6.07
C SER A 14 42.01 29.50 -7.22
N ALA A 15 42.42 29.96 -8.42
CA ALA A 15 41.64 29.72 -9.63
C ALA A 15 41.32 28.22 -9.71
N PRO A 16 40.04 27.81 -9.65
CA PRO A 16 39.70 26.40 -9.58
C PRO A 16 40.19 25.76 -10.89
N ARG A 17 41.10 24.80 -10.81
CA ARG A 17 41.38 23.90 -11.93
C ARG A 17 40.27 22.85 -11.99
N ALA A 18 39.79 22.53 -13.20
CA ALA A 18 38.71 21.57 -13.35
C ALA A 18 39.17 20.20 -12.86
N SER A 19 38.47 19.64 -11.86
CA SER A 19 38.67 18.25 -11.47
C SER A 19 38.11 17.33 -12.55
N SER A 20 38.59 16.08 -12.62
CA SER A 20 37.99 15.05 -13.48
C SER A 20 36.50 14.81 -13.17
N SER A 21 36.03 15.17 -11.97
CA SER A 21 34.63 15.12 -11.54
C SER A 21 33.81 16.37 -11.90
N THR A 22 34.42 17.45 -12.40
CA THR A 22 33.72 18.67 -12.80
C THR A 22 32.95 18.41 -14.09
N VAL A 23 31.62 18.52 -14.04
CA VAL A 23 30.72 18.34 -15.19
C VAL A 23 30.40 19.70 -15.80
N CYS A 24 30.60 19.82 -17.11
CA CYS A 24 30.24 21.02 -17.86
C CYS A 24 28.74 21.04 -18.17
N GLN A 25 28.03 22.09 -17.73
CA GLN A 25 26.59 22.24 -18.00
C GLN A 25 26.26 22.49 -19.49
N LYS A 26 27.24 22.89 -20.30
CA LYS A 26 27.04 23.18 -21.74
C LYS A 26 27.04 21.91 -22.57
N CYS A 27 28.06 21.06 -22.41
CA CYS A 27 28.23 19.84 -23.23
C CYS A 27 27.95 18.54 -22.47
N LEU A 28 27.68 18.60 -21.16
CA LEU A 28 27.51 17.44 -20.26
C LEU A 28 28.74 16.53 -20.14
N GLY A 29 29.88 16.91 -20.69
CA GLY A 29 31.16 16.23 -20.53
C GLY A 29 31.87 16.59 -19.22
N THR A 30 32.81 15.74 -18.81
CA THR A 30 33.63 15.94 -17.61
C THR A 30 34.98 16.60 -17.94
N GLY A 31 35.61 17.21 -16.93
CA GLY A 31 37.01 17.64 -17.00
C GLY A 31 37.27 19.08 -17.45
N HIS A 32 36.24 19.91 -17.61
CA HIS A 32 36.40 21.34 -17.92
C HIS A 32 35.22 22.17 -17.40
N PHE A 33 35.45 23.48 -17.21
CA PHE A 33 34.38 24.41 -16.85
C PHE A 33 33.62 24.91 -18.09
N ILE A 34 32.45 25.50 -17.85
CA ILE A 34 31.55 25.98 -18.91
C ILE A 34 32.23 27.01 -19.83
N PHE A 35 33.13 27.84 -19.29
CA PHE A 35 33.82 28.90 -20.04
C PHE A 35 34.95 28.37 -20.94
N GLU A 36 35.52 27.19 -20.65
CA GLU A 36 36.54 26.53 -21.49
C GLU A 36 35.91 25.58 -22.53
N CYS A 37 34.59 25.41 -22.50
CA CYS A 37 33.89 24.41 -23.30
C CYS A 37 33.80 24.80 -24.79
N LYS A 38 34.64 24.15 -25.60
CA LYS A 38 34.65 24.26 -27.07
C LYS A 38 33.56 23.43 -27.76
N ASN A 39 33.01 22.42 -27.07
CA ASN A 39 32.02 21.52 -27.67
C ASN A 39 30.66 22.22 -27.83
N PRO A 40 29.93 21.96 -28.93
CA PRO A 40 28.56 22.41 -29.08
C PRO A 40 27.66 21.71 -28.04
N ARG A 41 26.50 22.32 -27.74
CA ARG A 41 25.52 21.70 -26.85
C ARG A 41 24.96 20.45 -27.55
N PRO A 42 25.11 19.24 -26.98
CA PRO A 42 24.52 18.05 -27.57
C PRO A 42 23.00 18.19 -27.51
N TYR A 43 22.34 18.05 -28.65
CA TYR A 43 20.88 17.97 -28.70
C TYR A 43 20.46 16.59 -28.19
N ALA A 44 20.12 16.50 -26.92
CA ALA A 44 19.43 15.32 -26.40
C ALA A 44 17.96 15.42 -26.84
N SER A 45 17.55 14.57 -27.80
CA SER A 45 16.13 14.48 -28.17
C SER A 45 15.33 14.10 -26.91
N ARG A 46 14.44 14.99 -26.45
CA ARG A 46 13.54 14.67 -25.36
C ARG A 46 12.40 13.82 -25.93
N PRO A 47 12.34 12.50 -25.68
CA PRO A 47 11.26 11.70 -26.21
C PRO A 47 9.93 12.21 -25.65
N SER A 48 8.92 12.34 -26.50
CA SER A 48 7.56 12.64 -26.06
C SER A 48 7.05 11.51 -25.15
N ARG A 49 6.07 11.82 -24.31
CA ARG A 49 5.42 10.83 -23.43
C ARG A 49 4.92 9.61 -24.23
N THR A 50 4.41 9.82 -25.44
CA THR A 50 4.00 8.75 -26.36
C THR A 50 5.17 7.86 -26.78
N LYS A 51 6.28 8.45 -27.23
CA LYS A 51 7.52 7.73 -27.59
C LYS A 51 8.15 6.97 -26.42
N GLN A 52 7.89 7.38 -25.17
CA GLN A 52 8.32 6.64 -23.98
C GLN A 52 7.43 5.40 -23.73
N LEU A 53 6.13 5.53 -23.98
CA LEU A 53 5.14 4.46 -23.86
C LEU A 53 5.21 3.47 -25.05
N GLU A 54 5.85 3.81 -26.15
CA GLU A 54 5.98 2.92 -27.31
C GLU A 54 7.17 1.96 -27.21
N LYS A 55 8.05 2.11 -26.21
CA LYS A 55 9.26 1.29 -26.08
C LYS A 55 8.92 -0.14 -25.64
N PRO A 56 9.03 -1.16 -26.51
CA PRO A 56 8.63 -2.53 -26.18
C PRO A 56 9.47 -3.13 -25.05
N GLU A 57 10.70 -2.65 -24.82
CA GLU A 57 11.57 -3.10 -23.72
C GLU A 57 10.97 -2.84 -22.33
N VAL A 58 10.19 -1.76 -22.18
CA VAL A 58 9.52 -1.43 -20.91
C VAL A 58 8.26 -2.28 -20.70
N TYR A 59 7.73 -2.86 -21.79
CA TYR A 59 6.47 -3.58 -21.82
C TYR A 59 6.68 -5.10 -21.75
N GLY A 60 7.63 -5.65 -22.51
CA GLY A 60 7.90 -7.09 -22.56
C GLY A 60 8.37 -7.71 -21.24
N GLN A 61 8.88 -6.91 -20.30
CA GLN A 61 9.30 -7.41 -18.99
C GLN A 61 8.21 -7.36 -17.90
N LYS A 62 7.09 -6.65 -18.13
CA LYS A 62 6.15 -6.30 -17.04
C LYS A 62 4.68 -6.51 -17.35
N ARG A 63 4.31 -6.84 -18.58
CA ARG A 63 2.90 -6.98 -19.00
C ARG A 63 2.38 -8.40 -18.79
N ASP A 64 3.22 -9.40 -19.00
CA ASP A 64 2.72 -10.78 -19.17
C ASP A 64 2.64 -11.57 -17.85
N GLN A 65 3.30 -11.13 -16.78
CA GLN A 65 3.18 -11.76 -15.46
C GLN A 65 3.16 -10.69 -14.36
N PRO A 66 2.02 -10.45 -13.72
CA PRO A 66 2.01 -9.99 -12.34
C PRO A 66 2.71 -11.08 -11.51
N SER A 67 3.97 -10.86 -11.13
CA SER A 67 4.72 -11.78 -10.26
C SER A 67 4.21 -11.82 -8.82
N VAL A 68 3.07 -11.19 -8.56
CA VAL A 68 2.39 -11.21 -7.27
C VAL A 68 1.20 -12.14 -7.47
N GLU A 69 1.35 -13.38 -7.03
CA GLU A 69 0.24 -14.29 -6.82
C GLU A 69 -0.80 -13.53 -6.00
N VAL A 70 -1.90 -13.19 -6.65
CA VAL A 70 -3.03 -12.53 -5.99
C VAL A 70 -3.48 -13.46 -4.87
N PRO A 71 -3.34 -13.07 -3.59
CA PRO A 71 -3.73 -13.92 -2.46
C PRO A 71 -5.17 -14.38 -2.67
N GLU A 72 -5.47 -15.64 -2.36
CA GLU A 72 -6.78 -16.24 -2.62
C GLU A 72 -7.94 -15.46 -1.99
N GLU A 73 -7.64 -14.63 -0.98
CA GLU A 73 -8.56 -13.67 -0.36
C GLU A 73 -9.16 -12.65 -1.34
N PHE A 74 -8.47 -12.30 -2.43
CA PHE A 74 -8.96 -11.37 -3.46
C PHE A 74 -9.75 -12.07 -4.58
N LYS A 75 -9.66 -13.40 -4.70
CA LYS A 75 -10.45 -14.17 -5.69
C LYS A 75 -11.88 -14.40 -5.19
N THR A 76 -12.07 -14.48 -3.89
CA THR A 76 -13.40 -14.54 -3.28
C THR A 76 -14.02 -13.14 -3.25
N LYS A 77 -15.14 -12.96 -3.95
CA LYS A 77 -15.91 -11.70 -3.99
C LYS A 77 -16.50 -11.27 -2.63
N LYS A 78 -16.49 -12.17 -1.64
CA LYS A 78 -16.94 -11.90 -0.28
C LYS A 78 -15.82 -11.20 0.47
N GLY A 79 -16.08 -9.97 0.89
CA GLY A 79 -15.09 -9.17 1.59
C GLY A 79 -14.81 -9.70 2.99
N VAL A 80 -13.73 -9.20 3.60
CA VAL A 80 -13.46 -9.41 5.03
C VAL A 80 -14.62 -8.89 5.90
N ALA A 81 -15.35 -7.87 5.43
CA ALA A 81 -16.50 -7.28 6.11
C ALA A 81 -17.65 -8.29 6.31
N ASP A 82 -17.98 -9.09 5.29
CA ASP A 82 -19.09 -10.07 5.37
C ASP A 82 -18.79 -11.15 6.41
N LYS A 83 -17.53 -11.60 6.48
CA LYS A 83 -17.07 -12.54 7.50
C LYS A 83 -17.30 -11.97 8.89
N ILE A 84 -16.85 -10.73 9.15
CA ILE A 84 -17.00 -10.06 10.46
C ILE A 84 -18.47 -9.89 10.86
N LEU A 85 -19.36 -9.58 9.91
CA LEU A 85 -20.78 -9.44 10.19
C LEU A 85 -21.43 -10.78 10.56
N GLU A 86 -21.12 -11.84 9.80
CA GLU A 86 -21.57 -13.20 10.10
C GLU A 86 -21.07 -13.67 11.48
N GLU A 87 -19.84 -13.30 11.86
CA GLU A 87 -19.30 -13.64 13.18
C GLU A 87 -20.03 -12.95 14.34
N LYS A 88 -20.42 -11.69 14.16
CA LYS A 88 -21.17 -10.95 15.17
C LYS A 88 -22.61 -11.45 15.28
N GLU A 89 -23.21 -11.88 14.17
CA GLU A 89 -24.56 -12.43 14.15
C GLU A 89 -24.64 -13.80 14.81
N LYS A 90 -23.69 -14.71 14.54
CA LYS A 90 -23.60 -16.01 15.24
C LYS A 90 -23.36 -15.84 16.74
N GLU A 91 -22.57 -14.83 17.15
CA GLU A 91 -22.38 -14.52 18.57
C GLU A 91 -23.68 -14.02 19.23
N ARG A 92 -24.45 -13.17 18.53
CA ARG A 92 -25.77 -12.71 19.02
C ARG A 92 -26.78 -13.86 19.10
N ALA A 93 -26.80 -14.75 18.12
CA ALA A 93 -27.68 -15.91 18.10
C ALA A 93 -27.35 -16.88 19.25
N THR A 94 -26.06 -17.21 19.43
CA THR A 94 -25.63 -18.09 20.53
C THR A 94 -25.88 -17.45 21.90
N LYS A 95 -25.70 -16.14 22.08
CA LYS A 95 -26.09 -15.43 23.32
C LYS A 95 -27.60 -15.47 23.56
N ARG A 96 -28.43 -15.33 22.52
CA ARG A 96 -29.90 -15.44 22.64
C ARG A 96 -30.35 -16.84 23.01
N VAL A 97 -29.78 -17.87 22.40
CA VAL A 97 -30.06 -19.27 22.72
C VAL A 97 -29.58 -19.59 24.14
N LYS A 98 -28.34 -19.22 24.51
CA LYS A 98 -27.83 -19.38 25.88
C LYS A 98 -28.72 -18.69 26.91
N ARG A 99 -29.20 -17.47 26.62
CA ARG A 99 -30.13 -16.73 27.49
C ARG A 99 -31.49 -17.42 27.60
N CYS A 100 -32.02 -17.95 26.51
CA CYS A 100 -33.31 -18.64 26.49
C CYS A 100 -33.24 -19.99 27.23
N VAL A 101 -32.16 -20.75 27.02
CA VAL A 101 -31.89 -22.02 27.72
C VAL A 101 -31.67 -21.78 29.21
N PHE A 102 -30.97 -20.70 29.59
CA PHE A 102 -30.77 -20.32 31.00
C PHE A 102 -32.07 -19.90 31.70
N LEU A 103 -32.98 -19.19 31.02
CA LEU A 103 -34.30 -18.86 31.55
C LEU A 103 -35.22 -20.09 31.64
N PHE A 104 -35.08 -21.05 30.73
CA PHE A 104 -35.88 -22.27 30.73
C PHE A 104 -35.44 -23.26 31.81
N SER A 105 -34.14 -23.35 32.11
CA SER A 105 -33.60 -24.23 33.16
C SER A 105 -33.88 -23.73 34.59
N TYR A 106 -34.15 -22.43 34.77
CA TYR A 106 -34.51 -21.86 36.06
C TYR A 106 -36.03 -21.67 36.27
N SER A 107 -36.87 -22.06 35.30
CA SER A 107 -38.30 -21.70 35.32
C SER A 107 -39.29 -22.83 35.67
N THR A 108 -38.98 -24.13 35.66
CA THR A 108 -39.88 -25.18 36.20
C THR A 108 -39.16 -26.54 36.36
N PRO A 109 -39.53 -27.46 37.30
CA PRO A 109 -40.78 -27.52 38.09
C PRO A 109 -40.66 -27.98 39.59
N PHE A 110 -41.61 -27.60 40.46
CA PHE A 110 -42.07 -28.48 41.56
C PHE A 110 -43.60 -28.39 41.75
N LEU A 111 -44.25 -29.43 41.25
CA LEU A 111 -45.61 -29.97 41.43
C LEU A 111 -46.72 -29.09 42.05
N LEU A 112 -47.69 -28.75 41.20
CA LEU A 112 -49.12 -28.78 41.53
C LEU A 112 -49.57 -30.26 41.56
N SER A 113 -50.03 -30.76 42.71
CA SER A 113 -50.99 -31.88 42.76
C SER A 113 -51.50 -32.11 44.18
N PHE A 114 -52.61 -31.46 44.57
CA PHE A 114 -53.76 -32.10 45.23
C PHE A 114 -54.81 -31.04 45.62
N PHE A 115 -55.82 -30.87 44.77
CA PHE A 115 -57.13 -30.35 45.16
C PHE A 115 -58.14 -31.10 44.30
N PRO A 116 -58.98 -31.95 44.90
CA PRO A 116 -60.41 -31.83 44.62
C PRO A 116 -61.29 -32.26 45.82
N PRO A 117 -62.63 -32.20 45.75
CA PRO A 117 -63.45 -30.99 45.59
C PRO A 117 -64.58 -30.92 46.64
N ASN A 118 -65.25 -29.77 46.71
CA ASN A 118 -66.41 -29.41 47.55
C ASN A 118 -67.48 -30.50 47.84
N ARG A 119 -67.94 -30.53 49.11
CA ARG A 119 -69.29 -30.92 49.62
C ARG A 119 -69.26 -30.66 51.14
N VAL A 120 -70.13 -29.91 51.81
CA VAL A 120 -71.48 -29.32 51.62
C VAL A 120 -71.48 -27.97 52.33
#